data_AF-A0A7C8P5T3-F1
#
_entry.id   AF-A0A7C8P5T3-F1
#
_cell.length_a   1.000
_cell.length_b   1.000
_cell.length_c   1.000
_cell.angle_alpha   90.00
_cell.angle_beta   90.00
_cell.angle_gamma   90.00
#
_symmetry.space_group_name_H-M   'P 1'
#
loop_
_entity.id
_entity.type
_entity.pdbx_description
1 polymer ?
#
loop_
_entity_poly.entity_id
_entity_poly.type
_entity_poly.pdbx_seq_one_letter_code
_entity_poly.pdbx_strand_id
1 'polypeptide(L)'
;MSLRTTFHTVSRLSRRPIATTTLPHLLKRSISTHSFTHFETAVSTIQSSIDTTSQAFKSNASDMSKLVSELDLLTQKISVGGEERHRKKHVERGKMLVRDRISALLDPGSSFLELSQLAGYNLYGKDEVPAGGIVTGIGRVSGVECMIVANDATVKGGTYYPITVKKHLRAQAIAQENKLPCIYLVDSGGANLPHQKDVFPDKDHFGRIFYNQARMSSEGVPQIAVVMGPCTAGGAYVPAMSDESIIVDKQGHIFLAGPPLVKAATGEEVTHEELGGGLLHSTVSGVTDYLAVDDAHALVLARRSISNLNWPAKESKIKEVKEPIYDPKELDGIMGTNLRVQVDVREVIARIVDGSEFSEFKAGYGTTMVTGFAHIHGYKVGIVANNGIIFSEAALKGAHFIELCAQRNIPLVFLQNVTGFMVGRDAEAGGIAKNGAKLVTAVSCAEVPKFTVVIGASYGAGNYGMNGRAYGARFLWMWPNAKIAVMGAEQLSSVMKMVGKEDPELRDRIEAESDAKFASARIWDDGVIKPEDTRKTLAMGLQAALGGRVDEKPTRFGVFRM
;
A
#
# COMPACT_ATOMS: atom_id res chain seq x y z
N MET A 1 -3.08 -79.22 -56.75
CA MET A 1 -2.53 -80.59 -56.63
C MET A 1 -3.49 -81.40 -55.77
N SER A 2 -4.00 -82.49 -56.35
CA SER A 2 -4.80 -83.62 -55.81
C SER A 2 -5.35 -83.49 -54.37
N LEU A 3 -6.67 -83.38 -54.14
CA LEU A 3 -7.72 -84.42 -54.16
C LEU A 3 -7.42 -85.70 -53.35
N ARG A 4 -8.47 -86.12 -52.61
CA ARG A 4 -8.82 -87.45 -52.05
C ARG A 4 -8.65 -87.58 -50.52
N THR A 5 -9.59 -88.11 -49.72
CA THR A 5 -10.88 -88.79 -49.96
C THR A 5 -11.58 -89.07 -48.61
N THR A 6 -12.93 -88.97 -48.59
CA THR A 6 -13.96 -89.81 -47.93
C THR A 6 -13.84 -90.24 -46.46
N PHE A 7 -14.90 -90.07 -45.65
CA PHE A 7 -16.06 -90.98 -45.56
C PHE A 7 -17.19 -90.39 -44.68
N HIS A 8 -18.43 -90.76 -45.01
CA HIS A 8 -19.68 -90.45 -44.30
C HIS A 8 -19.86 -91.26 -43.01
N THR A 9 -20.51 -90.66 -42.01
CA THR A 9 -21.66 -91.26 -41.30
C THR A 9 -22.41 -90.21 -40.46
N VAL A 10 -23.74 -90.21 -40.54
CA VAL A 10 -24.67 -89.24 -39.95
C VAL A 10 -25.12 -89.72 -38.56
N SER A 11 -25.17 -88.84 -37.55
CA SER A 11 -25.96 -89.12 -36.34
C SER A 11 -26.62 -87.87 -35.73
N ARG A 12 -27.96 -87.91 -35.76
CA ARG A 12 -28.95 -87.47 -34.76
C ARG A 12 -28.95 -86.01 -34.26
N LEU A 13 -30.10 -85.38 -34.55
CA LEU A 13 -30.69 -84.20 -33.92
C LEU A 13 -30.66 -84.25 -32.38
N SER A 14 -30.33 -83.10 -31.76
CA SER A 14 -30.73 -82.75 -30.41
C SER A 14 -30.61 -81.23 -30.20
N ARG A 15 -31.73 -80.56 -29.92
CA ARG A 15 -31.79 -79.14 -29.52
C ARG A 15 -31.32 -78.98 -28.07
N ARG A 16 -30.51 -77.96 -27.79
CA ARG A 16 -30.47 -77.08 -26.58
C ARG A 16 -29.10 -76.37 -26.47
N PRO A 17 -28.95 -75.29 -25.68
CA PRO A 17 -29.70 -74.04 -25.61
C PRO A 17 -28.79 -72.83 -25.90
N ILE A 18 -29.37 -71.65 -26.00
CA ILE A 18 -28.65 -70.37 -26.05
C ILE A 18 -27.85 -70.21 -24.75
N ALA A 19 -26.52 -70.27 -24.85
CA ALA A 19 -25.64 -69.77 -23.80
C ALA A 19 -25.41 -68.28 -24.07
N THR A 20 -26.30 -67.44 -23.52
CA THR A 20 -26.00 -66.05 -23.23
C THR A 20 -24.82 -66.05 -22.26
N THR A 21 -23.61 -65.82 -22.79
CA THR A 21 -22.47 -65.40 -21.98
C THR A 21 -22.80 -64.03 -21.39
N THR A 22 -23.41 -64.05 -20.21
CA THR A 22 -23.44 -62.91 -19.30
C THR A 22 -21.99 -62.63 -18.91
N LEU A 23 -21.32 -61.76 -19.67
CA LEU A 23 -20.19 -61.00 -19.15
C LEU A 23 -20.69 -60.32 -17.87
N PRO A 24 -20.00 -60.47 -16.73
CA PRO A 24 -20.32 -59.65 -15.58
C PRO A 24 -20.09 -58.21 -16.02
N HIS A 25 -21.15 -57.42 -16.07
CA HIS A 25 -21.05 -55.97 -16.01
C HIS A 25 -20.37 -55.65 -14.68
N LEU A 26 -19.03 -55.69 -14.68
CA LEU A 26 -18.23 -54.88 -13.80
C LEU A 26 -18.63 -53.45 -14.14
N LEU A 27 -19.61 -52.95 -13.41
CA LEU A 27 -19.79 -51.52 -13.19
C LEU A 27 -18.44 -51.01 -12.70
N LYS A 28 -17.53 -50.69 -13.63
CA LYS A 28 -16.37 -49.86 -13.34
C LYS A 28 -16.96 -48.56 -12.86
N ARG A 29 -17.06 -48.44 -11.54
CA ARG A 29 -17.25 -47.17 -10.85
C ARG A 29 -16.36 -46.17 -11.59
N SER A 30 -16.96 -45.16 -12.22
CA SER A 30 -16.28 -44.02 -12.84
C SER A 30 -15.71 -43.10 -11.76
N ILE A 31 -15.13 -43.70 -10.72
CA ILE A 31 -14.49 -42.99 -9.62
C ILE A 31 -13.15 -42.54 -10.19
N SER A 32 -12.95 -41.23 -10.21
CA SER A 32 -11.64 -40.66 -10.52
C SER A 32 -10.62 -41.27 -9.57
N THR A 33 -9.62 -41.95 -10.12
CA THR A 33 -8.49 -42.50 -9.35
C THR A 33 -7.35 -41.50 -9.22
N HIS A 34 -7.42 -40.37 -9.94
CA HIS A 34 -6.39 -39.34 -9.96
C HIS A 34 -6.98 -38.01 -10.44
N SER A 35 -6.73 -36.93 -9.71
CA SER A 35 -7.04 -35.56 -10.14
C SER A 35 -5.77 -34.88 -10.63
N PHE A 36 -5.74 -34.53 -11.91
CA PHE A 36 -4.62 -33.78 -12.49
C PHE A 36 -4.64 -32.31 -12.03
N THR A 37 -3.46 -31.71 -11.91
CA THR A 37 -3.29 -30.29 -11.51
C THR A 37 -4.01 -29.30 -12.41
N HIS A 38 -4.18 -29.60 -13.70
CA HIS A 38 -4.93 -28.72 -14.62
C HIS A 38 -6.43 -28.61 -14.23
N PHE A 39 -7.00 -29.60 -13.54
CA PHE A 39 -8.37 -29.49 -13.01
C PHE A 39 -8.43 -28.51 -11.83
N GLU A 40 -7.39 -28.43 -10.99
CA GLU A 40 -7.31 -27.46 -9.90
C GLU A 40 -7.30 -26.02 -10.45
N THR A 41 -6.51 -25.79 -11.50
CA THR A 41 -6.45 -24.50 -12.22
C THR A 41 -7.78 -24.17 -12.89
N ALA A 42 -8.40 -25.13 -13.59
CA ALA A 42 -9.65 -24.91 -14.30
C ALA A 42 -10.79 -24.51 -13.35
N VAL A 43 -10.89 -25.12 -12.18
CA VAL A 43 -11.92 -24.79 -11.18
C VAL A 43 -11.65 -23.46 -10.47
N SER A 44 -10.38 -23.02 -10.42
CA SER A 44 -9.99 -21.76 -9.76
C SER A 44 -9.96 -20.56 -10.71
N THR A 45 -10.02 -20.75 -12.03
CA THR A 45 -9.94 -19.64 -12.99
C THR A 45 -11.27 -18.89 -13.04
N ILE A 46 -11.26 -17.60 -12.67
CA ILE A 46 -12.46 -16.76 -12.75
C ILE A 46 -12.84 -16.59 -14.22
N GLN A 47 -14.09 -16.89 -14.56
CA GLN A 47 -14.67 -16.58 -15.87
C GLN A 47 -15.35 -15.22 -15.80
N SER A 48 -14.78 -14.22 -16.46
CA SER A 48 -15.36 -12.88 -16.54
C SER A 48 -16.67 -12.90 -17.34
N SER A 49 -17.65 -12.16 -16.83
CA SER A 49 -18.96 -11.94 -17.44
C SER A 49 -19.10 -10.54 -18.04
N ILE A 50 -18.02 -9.75 -18.01
CA ILE A 50 -18.02 -8.36 -18.45
C ILE A 50 -18.01 -8.28 -19.98
N ASP A 51 -18.99 -7.58 -20.53
CA ASP A 51 -18.99 -7.15 -21.93
C ASP A 51 -18.36 -5.76 -22.06
N THR A 52 -17.10 -5.72 -22.50
CA THR A 52 -16.33 -4.49 -22.71
C THR A 52 -16.87 -3.64 -23.86
N THR A 53 -17.75 -4.18 -24.71
CA THR A 53 -18.38 -3.45 -25.81
C THR A 53 -19.69 -2.76 -25.41
N SER A 54 -20.23 -3.13 -24.24
CA SER A 54 -21.49 -2.60 -23.72
C SER A 54 -21.44 -1.09 -23.45
N GLN A 55 -22.60 -0.44 -23.54
CA GLN A 55 -22.70 1.00 -23.27
C GLN A 55 -22.40 1.34 -21.80
N ALA A 56 -22.79 0.46 -20.87
CA ALA A 56 -22.52 0.63 -19.44
C ALA A 56 -21.02 0.63 -19.16
N PHE A 57 -20.28 -0.34 -19.71
CA PHE A 57 -18.82 -0.40 -19.57
C PHE A 57 -18.13 0.84 -20.14
N LYS A 58 -18.52 1.27 -21.35
CA LYS A 58 -17.96 2.47 -21.99
C LYS A 58 -18.24 3.75 -21.19
N SER A 59 -19.42 3.87 -20.60
CA SER A 59 -19.77 5.00 -19.75
C SER A 59 -18.91 5.02 -18.47
N ASN A 60 -18.80 3.88 -17.79
CA ASN A 60 -17.97 3.74 -16.60
C ASN A 60 -16.50 4.07 -16.89
N ALA A 61 -15.96 3.53 -18.00
CA ALA A 61 -14.58 3.77 -18.42
C ALA A 61 -14.34 5.25 -18.72
N SER A 62 -15.27 5.90 -19.42
CA SER A 62 -15.20 7.34 -19.69
C SER A 62 -15.20 8.17 -18.41
N ASP A 63 -16.04 7.84 -17.44
CA ASP A 63 -16.13 8.61 -16.20
C ASP A 63 -14.93 8.37 -15.27
N MET A 64 -14.43 7.14 -15.19
CA MET A 64 -13.18 6.84 -14.47
C MET A 64 -11.98 7.53 -15.13
N SER A 65 -11.90 7.49 -16.46
CA SER A 65 -10.82 8.10 -17.23
C SER A 65 -10.69 9.62 -16.96
N LYS A 66 -11.80 10.32 -16.70
CA LYS A 66 -11.77 11.72 -16.26
C LYS A 66 -11.09 11.88 -14.90
N LEU A 67 -11.45 11.05 -13.92
CA LEU A 67 -10.83 11.09 -12.58
C LEU A 67 -9.34 10.71 -12.62
N VAL A 68 -8.99 9.72 -13.44
CA VAL A 68 -7.59 9.33 -13.68
C VAL A 68 -6.80 10.48 -14.32
N SER A 69 -7.39 11.15 -15.32
CA SER A 69 -6.76 12.30 -15.98
C SER A 69 -6.58 13.48 -15.02
N GLU A 70 -7.58 13.76 -14.16
CA GLU A 70 -7.45 14.76 -13.10
C GLU A 70 -6.33 14.43 -12.12
N LEU A 71 -6.23 13.16 -11.71
CA LEU A 71 -5.17 12.69 -10.83
C LEU A 71 -3.79 12.83 -11.49
N ASP A 72 -3.67 12.47 -12.77
CA ASP A 72 -2.42 12.60 -13.54
C ASP A 72 -1.97 14.07 -13.64
N LEU A 73 -2.88 14.98 -13.99
CA LEU A 73 -2.57 16.42 -14.05
C LEU A 73 -2.18 16.97 -12.67
N LEU A 74 -2.87 16.55 -11.62
CA LEU A 74 -2.58 16.99 -10.25
C LEU A 74 -1.22 16.47 -9.77
N THR A 75 -0.93 15.18 -9.97
CA THR A 75 0.35 14.57 -9.59
C THR A 75 1.50 15.15 -10.41
N GLN A 76 1.31 15.43 -11.70
CA GLN A 76 2.27 16.17 -12.51
C GLN A 76 2.54 17.57 -11.96
N LYS A 77 1.49 18.36 -11.64
CA LYS A 77 1.65 19.69 -11.00
C LYS A 77 2.44 19.60 -9.70
N ILE A 78 2.10 18.62 -8.84
CA ILE A 78 2.78 18.42 -7.56
C ILE A 78 4.24 17.96 -7.74
N SER A 79 4.51 17.12 -8.73
CA SER A 79 5.83 16.55 -8.96
C SER A 79 6.90 17.61 -9.24
N VAL A 80 6.46 18.76 -9.78
CA VAL A 80 7.30 19.90 -10.11
C VAL A 80 7.86 20.61 -8.85
N GLY A 81 7.26 20.44 -7.67
CA GLY A 81 7.75 21.03 -6.41
C GLY A 81 7.30 22.49 -6.21
N GLY A 82 8.11 23.29 -5.51
CA GLY A 82 7.80 24.69 -5.22
C GLY A 82 7.86 25.59 -6.45
N GLU A 83 7.51 26.88 -6.33
CA GLU A 83 7.44 27.84 -7.45
C GLU A 83 8.72 27.89 -8.31
N GLU A 84 8.57 28.18 -9.61
CA GLU A 84 9.67 28.17 -10.59
C GLU A 84 10.86 29.03 -10.16
N ARG A 85 10.59 30.21 -9.56
CA ARG A 85 11.64 31.10 -9.02
C ARG A 85 12.50 30.41 -7.95
N HIS A 86 11.88 29.62 -7.07
CA HIS A 86 12.60 28.89 -6.02
C HIS A 86 13.42 27.74 -6.60
N ARG A 87 12.89 27.05 -7.61
CA ARG A 87 13.63 25.97 -8.31
C ARG A 87 14.85 26.50 -9.06
N LYS A 88 14.71 27.59 -9.81
CA LYS A 88 15.83 28.26 -10.49
C LYS A 88 16.92 28.66 -9.50
N LYS A 89 16.53 29.33 -8.41
CA LYS A 89 17.47 29.71 -7.33
C LYS A 89 18.14 28.50 -6.67
N HIS A 90 17.45 27.36 -6.55
CA HIS A 90 18.01 26.13 -6.01
C HIS A 90 19.09 25.55 -6.94
N VAL A 91 18.82 25.49 -8.25
CA VAL A 91 19.78 25.01 -9.26
C VAL A 91 20.94 25.99 -9.45
N GLU A 92 20.70 27.30 -9.42
CA GLU A 92 21.75 28.34 -9.46
C GLU A 92 22.77 28.22 -8.32
N ARG A 93 22.38 27.59 -7.21
CA ARG A 93 23.27 27.26 -6.09
C ARG A 93 24.07 25.97 -6.29
N GLY A 94 23.98 25.35 -7.47
CA GLY A 94 24.67 24.09 -7.78
C GLY A 94 23.99 22.85 -7.21
N LYS A 95 22.75 22.95 -6.74
CA LYS A 95 22.04 21.86 -6.06
C LYS A 95 21.12 21.10 -7.03
N MET A 96 21.06 19.78 -6.87
CA MET A 96 20.08 18.94 -7.56
C MET A 96 18.69 19.11 -6.95
N LEU A 97 17.63 19.04 -7.76
CA LEU A 97 16.26 19.02 -7.24
C LEU A 97 16.00 17.68 -6.53
N VAL A 98 15.03 17.65 -5.62
CA VAL A 98 14.74 16.49 -4.77
C VAL A 98 14.48 15.21 -5.57
N ARG A 99 13.71 15.30 -6.67
CA ARG A 99 13.39 14.14 -7.52
C ARG A 99 14.56 13.71 -8.41
N ASP A 100 15.43 14.64 -8.79
CA ASP A 100 16.66 14.33 -9.50
C ASP A 100 17.63 13.57 -8.57
N ARG A 101 17.71 13.99 -7.30
CA ARG A 101 18.50 13.29 -6.27
C ARG A 101 18.00 11.85 -6.07
N ILE A 102 16.69 11.66 -5.94
CA ILE A 102 16.10 10.32 -5.83
C ILE A 102 16.42 9.50 -7.09
N SER A 103 16.21 10.05 -8.29
CA SER A 103 16.47 9.35 -9.56
C SER A 103 17.93 8.92 -9.70
N ALA A 104 18.88 9.76 -9.27
CA ALA A 104 20.30 9.44 -9.28
C ALA A 104 20.73 8.46 -8.18
N LEU A 105 20.00 8.41 -7.06
CA LEU A 105 20.25 7.48 -5.96
C LEU A 105 19.83 6.04 -6.31
N LEU A 106 18.72 5.89 -7.01
CA LEU A 106 18.10 4.60 -7.33
C LEU A 106 18.94 3.77 -8.32
N ASP A 107 18.78 2.46 -8.25
CA ASP A 107 19.37 1.55 -9.24
C ASP A 107 18.73 1.77 -10.62
N PRO A 108 19.53 1.81 -11.71
CA PRO A 108 19.01 1.99 -13.06
C PRO A 108 17.93 0.96 -13.42
N GLY A 109 16.79 1.43 -13.92
CA GLY A 109 15.66 0.58 -14.31
C GLY A 109 14.82 0.04 -13.14
N SER A 110 15.18 0.36 -11.89
CA SER A 110 14.33 0.03 -10.73
C SER A 110 13.09 0.92 -10.67
N SER A 111 12.02 0.40 -10.06
CA SER A 111 10.80 1.16 -9.81
C SER A 111 10.88 1.92 -8.49
N PHE A 112 10.16 3.04 -8.40
CA PHE A 112 10.01 3.82 -7.17
C PHE A 112 8.53 3.90 -6.78
N LEU A 113 8.20 3.37 -5.60
CA LEU A 113 6.87 3.46 -5.02
C LEU A 113 6.80 4.73 -4.18
N GLU A 114 6.39 5.83 -4.81
CA GLU A 114 6.19 7.09 -4.10
C GLU A 114 4.94 7.02 -3.20
N LEU A 115 5.04 7.62 -2.01
CA LEU A 115 4.01 7.59 -0.98
C LEU A 115 3.38 8.97 -0.77
N SER A 116 2.06 8.99 -0.62
CA SER A 116 1.24 10.16 -0.27
C SER A 116 1.59 11.40 -1.10
N GLN A 117 1.59 11.24 -2.44
CA GLN A 117 1.90 12.32 -3.39
C GLN A 117 1.02 13.56 -3.16
N LEU A 118 -0.24 13.38 -2.80
CA LEU A 118 -1.19 14.47 -2.60
C LEU A 118 -1.11 15.16 -1.24
N ALA A 119 -0.20 14.75 -0.36
CA ALA A 119 -0.07 15.32 0.98
C ALA A 119 -0.02 16.87 0.95
N GLY A 120 -0.83 17.52 1.78
CA GLY A 120 -0.91 18.98 1.88
C GLY A 120 -1.76 19.67 0.80
N TYR A 121 -2.31 18.93 -0.16
CA TYR A 121 -3.19 19.48 -1.21
C TYR A 121 -4.40 20.20 -0.59
N ASN A 122 -4.54 21.49 -0.90
CA ASN A 122 -5.59 22.39 -0.38
C ASN A 122 -5.77 22.38 1.15
N LEU A 123 -4.70 22.13 1.92
CA LEU A 123 -4.78 22.01 3.38
C LEU A 123 -4.49 23.31 4.13
N TYR A 124 -3.69 24.22 3.56
CA TYR A 124 -3.16 25.41 4.25
C TYR A 124 -3.64 26.74 3.63
N GLY A 125 -4.89 26.76 3.16
CA GLY A 125 -5.50 27.96 2.58
C GLY A 125 -4.75 28.43 1.33
N LYS A 126 -4.04 29.55 1.43
CA LYS A 126 -3.26 30.12 0.32
C LYS A 126 -1.87 29.50 0.16
N ASP A 127 -1.37 28.80 1.17
CA ASP A 127 -0.06 28.16 1.10
C ASP A 127 -0.17 26.85 0.31
N GLU A 128 0.43 26.82 -0.89
CA GLU A 128 0.68 25.58 -1.60
C GLU A 128 1.91 24.87 -1.01
N VAL A 129 1.70 23.63 -0.56
CA VAL A 129 2.74 22.76 0.02
C VAL A 129 2.72 21.42 -0.72
N PRO A 130 3.13 21.38 -2.01
CA PRO A 130 3.04 20.17 -2.83
C PRO A 130 3.79 19.00 -2.19
N ALA A 131 3.16 17.82 -2.20
CA ALA A 131 3.64 16.60 -1.54
C ALA A 131 3.97 16.76 -0.05
N GLY A 132 3.50 17.82 0.62
CA GLY A 132 3.85 18.16 1.99
C GLY A 132 5.27 18.68 2.16
N GLY A 133 5.95 19.11 1.09
CA GLY A 133 7.34 19.58 1.13
C GLY A 133 8.38 18.47 1.34
N ILE A 134 7.97 17.21 1.17
CA ILE A 134 8.81 16.03 1.35
C ILE A 134 8.38 14.91 0.39
N VAL A 135 9.35 14.34 -0.33
CA VAL A 135 9.14 13.17 -1.18
C VAL A 135 9.57 11.94 -0.39
N THR A 136 8.67 10.98 -0.26
CA THR A 136 8.91 9.72 0.45
C THR A 136 8.55 8.56 -0.43
N GLY A 137 9.31 7.48 -0.38
CA GLY A 137 8.97 6.28 -1.15
C GLY A 137 9.96 5.15 -0.97
N ILE A 138 9.64 4.03 -1.59
CA ILE A 138 10.48 2.83 -1.56
C ILE A 138 11.09 2.63 -2.93
N GLY A 139 12.40 2.42 -2.97
CA GLY A 139 13.08 2.06 -4.20
C GLY A 139 14.37 1.34 -3.92
N ARG A 140 14.94 0.76 -4.98
CA ARG A 140 16.12 -0.07 -4.87
C ARG A 140 17.39 0.76 -4.93
N VAL A 141 18.27 0.55 -3.97
CA VAL A 141 19.60 1.18 -3.90
C VAL A 141 20.62 0.08 -3.64
N SER A 142 21.56 -0.10 -4.55
CA SER A 142 22.60 -1.14 -4.45
C SER A 142 22.01 -2.54 -4.19
N GLY A 143 20.90 -2.88 -4.86
CA GLY A 143 20.22 -4.17 -4.71
C GLY A 143 19.24 -4.26 -3.52
N VAL A 144 19.17 -3.26 -2.65
CA VAL A 144 18.38 -3.28 -1.41
C VAL A 144 17.16 -2.37 -1.55
N GLU A 145 15.99 -2.85 -1.13
CA GLU A 145 14.77 -2.01 -1.03
C GLU A 145 14.91 -1.08 0.18
N CYS A 146 14.99 0.23 -0.07
CA CYS A 146 15.21 1.25 0.94
C CYS A 146 14.01 2.20 1.03
N MET A 147 13.70 2.65 2.24
CA MET A 147 12.84 3.80 2.46
C MET A 147 13.65 5.07 2.22
N ILE A 148 13.24 5.88 1.26
CA ILE A 148 13.86 7.17 0.95
C ILE A 148 12.94 8.29 1.44
N VAL A 149 13.51 9.23 2.17
CA VAL A 149 12.81 10.41 2.70
C VAL A 149 13.64 11.64 2.33
N ALA A 150 13.11 12.48 1.45
CA ALA A 150 13.86 13.58 0.84
C ALA A 150 13.09 14.90 0.94
N ASN A 151 13.67 15.91 1.59
CA ASN A 151 13.05 17.23 1.70
C ASN A 151 13.08 17.95 0.35
N ASP A 152 12.00 18.65 0.03
CA ASP A 152 11.97 19.58 -1.09
C ASP A 152 12.23 21.01 -0.61
N ALA A 153 13.49 21.44 -0.67
CA ALA A 153 13.90 22.79 -0.28
C ALA A 153 13.24 23.90 -1.11
N THR A 154 12.66 23.58 -2.28
CA THR A 154 11.96 24.55 -3.12
C THR A 154 10.57 24.87 -2.59
N VAL A 155 10.00 23.99 -1.77
CA VAL A 155 8.68 24.15 -1.14
C VAL A 155 8.84 24.81 0.22
N LYS A 156 8.56 26.13 0.29
CA LYS A 156 8.61 26.91 1.54
C LYS A 156 9.95 26.72 2.31
N GLY A 157 11.06 26.59 1.58
CA GLY A 157 12.39 26.37 2.15
C GLY A 157 12.61 24.99 2.76
N GLY A 158 11.79 23.99 2.40
CA GLY A 158 11.82 22.64 3.00
C GLY A 158 11.32 22.62 4.44
N THR A 159 10.57 23.64 4.88
CA THR A 159 10.11 23.74 6.27
C THR A 159 9.03 22.71 6.60
N TYR A 160 9.05 22.18 7.82
CA TYR A 160 8.08 21.18 8.26
C TYR A 160 6.75 21.82 8.66
N TYR A 161 5.75 21.63 7.81
CA TYR A 161 4.34 21.82 8.15
C TYR A 161 3.82 20.60 8.95
N PRO A 162 2.66 20.70 9.61
CA PRO A 162 2.06 19.56 10.32
C PRO A 162 1.95 18.31 9.43
N ILE A 163 1.59 18.46 8.16
CA ILE A 163 1.49 17.35 7.22
C ILE A 163 2.86 16.76 6.86
N THR A 164 3.92 17.58 6.81
CA THR A 164 5.29 17.13 6.56
C THR A 164 5.75 16.19 7.67
N VAL A 165 5.47 16.54 8.93
CA VAL A 165 5.76 15.68 10.09
C VAL A 165 5.01 14.36 9.96
N LYS A 166 3.69 14.43 9.73
CA LYS A 166 2.86 13.23 9.58
C LYS A 166 3.35 12.32 8.44
N LYS A 167 3.77 12.90 7.30
CA LYS A 167 4.32 12.15 6.16
C LYS A 167 5.66 11.50 6.48
N HIS A 168 6.56 12.22 7.15
CA HIS A 168 7.84 11.67 7.58
C HIS A 168 7.63 10.51 8.57
N LEU A 169 6.76 10.68 9.57
CA LEU A 169 6.45 9.63 10.53
C LEU A 169 5.79 8.41 9.87
N ARG A 170 4.92 8.62 8.88
CA ARG A 170 4.34 7.50 8.12
C ARG A 170 5.41 6.73 7.34
N ALA A 171 6.35 7.42 6.70
CA ALA A 171 7.48 6.78 6.01
C ALA A 171 8.33 5.94 6.98
N GLN A 172 8.64 6.46 8.17
CA GLN A 172 9.34 5.70 9.21
C GLN A 172 8.53 4.52 9.74
N ALA A 173 7.21 4.64 9.90
CA ALA A 173 6.36 3.53 10.31
C ALA A 173 6.42 2.39 9.27
N ILE A 174 6.32 2.72 7.98
CA ILE A 174 6.47 1.75 6.89
C ILE A 174 7.87 1.12 6.91
N ALA A 175 8.94 1.91 7.12
CA ALA A 175 10.30 1.40 7.22
C ALA A 175 10.47 0.45 8.41
N GLN A 176 9.96 0.81 9.58
CA GLN A 176 10.05 -0.02 10.78
C GLN A 176 9.26 -1.32 10.66
N GLU A 177 8.03 -1.24 10.15
CA GLU A 177 7.16 -2.41 9.99
C GLU A 177 7.74 -3.40 8.99
N ASN A 178 8.28 -2.91 7.86
CA ASN A 178 8.80 -3.72 6.76
C ASN A 178 10.33 -3.89 6.77
N LYS A 179 11.00 -3.40 7.82
CA LYS A 179 12.46 -3.45 8.01
C LYS A 179 13.25 -2.93 6.81
N LEU A 180 12.90 -1.74 6.32
CA LEU A 180 13.57 -1.10 5.19
C LEU A 180 14.68 -0.17 5.72
N PRO A 181 15.94 -0.30 5.26
CA PRO A 181 16.96 0.71 5.54
C PRO A 181 16.46 2.10 5.13
N CYS A 182 16.71 3.10 5.96
CA CYS A 182 16.25 4.47 5.76
C CYS A 182 17.38 5.32 5.16
N ILE A 183 17.07 6.08 4.10
CA ILE A 183 17.96 7.10 3.53
C ILE A 183 17.26 8.45 3.62
N TYR A 184 17.80 9.35 4.43
CA TYR A 184 17.31 10.71 4.63
C TYR A 184 18.12 11.70 3.79
N LEU A 185 17.51 12.25 2.72
CA LEU A 185 18.11 13.34 1.94
C LEU A 185 17.67 14.68 2.55
N VAL A 186 18.48 15.19 3.48
CA VAL A 186 18.14 16.30 4.38
C VAL A 186 18.47 17.64 3.72
N ASP A 187 17.45 18.49 3.60
CA ASP A 187 17.56 19.84 3.03
C ASP A 187 16.38 20.70 3.51
N SER A 188 16.41 21.09 4.78
CA SER A 188 15.26 21.69 5.47
C SER A 188 15.64 22.92 6.29
N GLY A 189 14.90 24.01 6.09
CA GLY A 189 15.01 25.22 6.91
C GLY A 189 14.45 25.11 8.34
N GLY A 190 14.00 23.93 8.78
CA GLY A 190 13.46 23.70 10.12
C GLY A 190 11.94 23.61 10.17
N ALA A 191 11.33 23.89 11.33
CA ALA A 191 9.88 23.84 11.52
C ALA A 191 9.18 25.08 10.92
N ASN A 192 7.95 24.89 10.41
CA ASN A 192 7.08 26.01 10.08
C ASN A 192 6.59 26.70 11.37
N LEU A 193 7.20 27.84 11.71
CA LEU A 193 6.96 28.53 12.99
C LEU A 193 5.50 28.96 13.21
N PRO A 194 4.75 29.47 12.21
CA PRO A 194 3.32 29.77 12.38
C PRO A 194 2.49 28.57 12.84
N HIS A 195 2.88 27.34 12.44
CA HIS A 195 2.20 26.10 12.80
C HIS A 195 2.90 25.32 13.92
N GLN A 196 3.82 25.92 14.68
CA GLN A 196 4.68 25.21 15.65
C GLN A 196 3.90 24.35 16.67
N LYS A 197 2.71 24.80 17.10
CA LYS A 197 1.87 24.07 18.08
C LYS A 197 1.40 22.70 17.56
N ASP A 198 1.30 22.56 16.24
CA ASP A 198 0.86 21.34 15.53
C ASP A 198 2.06 20.61 14.89
N VAL A 199 3.30 21.04 15.23
CA VAL A 199 4.56 20.49 14.70
C VAL A 199 5.47 20.02 15.83
N PHE A 200 5.44 20.61 17.02
CA PHE A 200 6.44 20.38 18.07
C PHE A 200 5.99 19.52 19.27
N PRO A 201 4.88 19.84 19.98
CA PRO A 201 4.72 19.37 21.37
C PRO A 201 4.19 17.95 21.59
N ASP A 202 3.41 17.38 20.68
CA ASP A 202 2.65 16.14 20.93
C ASP A 202 3.43 14.87 20.58
N LYS A 203 2.92 13.70 20.98
CA LYS A 203 3.55 12.39 20.80
C LYS A 203 3.97 12.10 19.37
N ASP A 204 3.14 12.45 18.39
CA ASP A 204 3.34 12.20 16.97
C ASP A 204 3.75 13.48 16.21
N HIS A 205 4.46 14.37 16.90
CA HIS A 205 5.07 15.58 16.34
C HIS A 205 6.57 15.37 16.03
N PHE A 206 7.29 16.44 15.69
CA PHE A 206 8.63 16.41 15.10
C PHE A 206 9.65 15.57 15.90
N GLY A 207 9.61 15.61 17.23
CA GLY A 207 10.49 14.81 18.10
C GLY A 207 10.35 13.29 17.92
N ARG A 208 9.20 12.82 17.43
CA ARG A 208 8.95 11.40 17.16
C ARG A 208 9.85 10.83 16.06
N ILE A 209 10.34 11.68 15.16
CA ILE A 209 11.29 11.31 14.10
C ILE A 209 12.55 10.70 14.72
N PHE A 210 13.12 11.38 15.72
CA PHE A 210 14.35 10.97 16.39
C PHE A 210 14.16 9.73 17.26
N TYR A 211 13.02 9.65 17.96
CA TYR A 211 12.64 8.46 18.70
C TYR A 211 12.59 7.23 17.77
N ASN A 212 11.94 7.36 16.61
CA ASN A 212 11.83 6.28 15.65
C ASN A 212 13.21 5.92 15.06
N GLN A 213 14.06 6.89 14.71
CA GLN A 213 15.43 6.63 14.21
C GLN A 213 16.23 5.79 15.22
N ALA A 214 16.29 6.22 16.49
CA ALA A 214 17.02 5.49 17.53
C ALA A 214 16.47 4.07 17.74
N ARG A 215 15.14 3.91 17.72
CA ARG A 215 14.49 2.58 17.85
C ARG A 215 14.81 1.69 16.66
N MET A 216 14.69 2.19 15.43
CA MET A 216 15.00 1.44 14.20
C MET A 216 16.47 1.03 14.15
N SER A 217 17.40 1.94 14.45
CA SER A 217 18.83 1.63 14.58
C SER A 217 19.07 0.52 15.62
N SER A 218 18.45 0.62 16.81
CA SER A 218 18.56 -0.43 17.85
C SER A 218 17.97 -1.79 17.44
N GLU A 219 17.01 -1.81 16.52
CA GLU A 219 16.44 -3.03 15.94
C GLU A 219 17.31 -3.59 14.79
N GLY A 220 18.37 -2.88 14.41
CA GLY A 220 19.25 -3.21 13.28
C GLY A 220 18.63 -2.88 11.92
N VAL A 221 17.81 -1.82 11.85
CA VAL A 221 17.33 -1.21 10.61
C VAL A 221 18.19 0.04 10.35
N PRO A 222 19.11 0.01 9.36
CA PRO A 222 20.10 1.06 9.16
C PRO A 222 19.49 2.43 8.85
N GLN A 223 20.08 3.48 9.41
CA GLN A 223 19.70 4.88 9.25
C GLN A 223 20.85 5.63 8.57
N ILE A 224 20.66 6.10 7.34
CA ILE A 224 21.66 6.85 6.58
C ILE A 224 21.16 8.27 6.36
N ALA A 225 21.96 9.28 6.70
CA ALA A 225 21.64 10.68 6.42
C ALA A 225 22.59 11.28 5.38
N VAL A 226 22.03 12.09 4.49
CA VAL A 226 22.75 12.86 3.48
C VAL A 226 22.32 14.32 3.61
N VAL A 227 23.18 15.15 4.20
CA VAL A 227 22.92 16.57 4.44
C VAL A 227 23.35 17.38 3.23
N MET A 228 22.35 17.79 2.43
CA MET A 228 22.53 18.45 1.14
C MET A 228 22.08 19.93 1.20
N GLY A 229 21.99 20.50 2.39
CA GLY A 229 21.56 21.86 2.63
C GLY A 229 21.43 22.20 4.11
N PRO A 230 20.63 23.21 4.47
CA PRO A 230 20.40 23.56 5.87
C PRO A 230 19.79 22.38 6.66
N CYS A 231 20.25 22.22 7.90
CA CYS A 231 19.78 21.24 8.87
C CYS A 231 19.83 21.88 10.26
N THR A 232 18.81 22.68 10.57
CA THR A 232 18.82 23.59 11.74
C THR A 232 17.93 23.10 12.89
N ALA A 233 18.32 23.48 14.11
CA ALA A 233 17.59 23.23 15.35
C ALA A 233 17.26 21.75 15.56
N GLY A 234 15.99 21.41 15.77
CA GLY A 234 15.60 20.01 15.93
C GLY A 234 16.01 19.14 14.74
N GLY A 235 16.03 19.69 13.52
CA GLY A 235 16.39 18.94 12.32
C GLY A 235 17.81 18.37 12.36
N ALA A 236 18.71 19.02 13.10
CA ALA A 236 20.11 18.60 13.28
C ALA A 236 20.24 17.18 13.86
N TYR A 237 19.22 16.69 14.57
CA TYR A 237 19.22 15.32 15.09
C TYR A 237 18.98 14.24 14.03
N VAL A 238 18.45 14.58 12.85
CA VAL A 238 18.33 13.57 11.76
C VAL A 238 19.70 13.00 11.38
N PRO A 239 20.71 13.82 11.01
CA PRO A 239 22.06 13.31 10.77
C PRO A 239 22.76 12.87 12.06
N ALA A 240 22.67 13.63 13.16
CA ALA A 240 23.39 13.28 14.39
C ALA A 240 22.94 11.97 15.05
N MET A 241 21.76 11.44 14.69
CA MET A 241 21.23 10.15 15.16
C MET A 241 21.11 9.09 14.05
N SER A 242 21.70 9.33 12.88
CA SER A 242 21.86 8.31 11.85
C SER A 242 23.13 7.48 12.08
N ASP A 243 23.12 6.24 11.61
CA ASP A 243 24.25 5.31 11.78
C ASP A 243 25.46 5.72 10.93
N GLU A 244 25.21 6.26 9.73
CA GLU A 244 26.20 6.91 8.88
C GLU A 244 25.63 8.23 8.33
N SER A 245 26.44 9.29 8.38
CA SER A 245 26.10 10.65 8.01
C SER A 245 27.06 11.23 6.98
N ILE A 246 26.51 11.65 5.85
CA ILE A 246 27.22 12.29 4.73
C ILE A 246 26.83 13.77 4.70
N ILE A 247 27.78 14.68 4.48
CA ILE A 247 27.51 16.12 4.34
C ILE A 247 28.19 16.69 3.09
N VAL A 248 27.47 17.54 2.35
CA VAL A 248 28.04 18.22 1.17
C VAL A 248 28.84 19.45 1.62
N ASP A 249 30.10 19.53 1.24
CA ASP A 249 31.01 20.63 1.58
C ASP A 249 30.45 21.98 1.10
N LYS A 250 30.55 23.01 1.93
CA LYS A 250 30.08 24.39 1.66
C LYS A 250 28.61 24.52 1.24
N GLN A 251 27.80 23.51 1.52
CA GLN A 251 26.39 23.46 1.16
C GLN A 251 25.53 22.91 2.29
N GLY A 252 25.94 21.78 2.87
CA GLY A 252 25.34 21.20 4.05
C GLY A 252 25.75 21.97 5.29
N HIS A 253 24.78 22.25 6.18
CA HIS A 253 25.05 22.94 7.43
C HIS A 253 24.22 22.34 8.56
N ILE A 254 24.86 21.95 9.67
CA ILE A 254 24.20 21.34 10.83
C ILE A 254 24.45 22.23 12.06
N PHE A 255 23.38 22.66 12.73
CA PHE A 255 23.53 23.37 14.00
C PHE A 255 22.22 23.40 14.78
N LEU A 256 22.29 23.42 16.11
CA LEU A 256 21.12 23.55 16.98
C LEU A 256 20.55 24.98 17.00
N ALA A 257 21.40 25.98 16.77
CA ALA A 257 21.02 27.38 16.68
C ALA A 257 21.77 27.96 15.49
N GLY A 258 21.07 28.50 14.49
CA GLY A 258 21.72 29.14 13.35
C GLY A 258 22.35 30.49 13.72
N PRO A 259 23.16 31.08 12.82
CA PRO A 259 23.84 32.35 13.08
C PRO A 259 22.96 33.49 13.63
N PRO A 260 21.70 33.70 13.15
CA PRO A 260 20.84 34.72 13.73
C PRO A 260 20.53 34.49 15.21
N LEU A 261 20.38 33.23 15.63
CA LEU A 261 20.07 32.87 17.01
C LEU A 261 21.33 32.93 17.89
N VAL A 262 22.48 32.50 17.37
CA VAL A 262 23.77 32.64 18.07
C VAL A 262 24.10 34.10 18.34
N LYS A 263 23.98 34.96 17.32
CA LYS A 263 24.18 36.41 17.46
C LYS A 263 23.21 37.02 18.48
N ALA A 264 21.94 36.63 18.45
CA ALA A 264 20.94 37.14 19.40
C ALA A 264 21.21 36.69 20.85
N ALA A 265 21.72 35.47 21.05
CA ALA A 265 21.94 34.91 22.39
C ALA A 265 23.29 35.29 23.01
N THR A 266 24.33 35.46 22.20
CA THR A 266 25.73 35.59 22.68
C THR A 266 26.44 36.85 22.18
N GLY A 267 25.94 37.49 21.13
CA GLY A 267 26.62 38.58 20.43
C GLY A 267 27.70 38.12 19.43
N GLU A 268 27.98 36.82 19.34
CA GLU A 268 28.95 36.27 18.39
C GLU A 268 28.46 36.40 16.94
N GLU A 269 29.33 36.92 16.07
CA GLU A 269 29.10 36.95 14.62
C GLU A 269 29.88 35.81 13.97
N VAL A 270 29.16 34.83 13.45
CA VAL A 270 29.73 33.63 12.82
C VAL A 270 28.95 33.32 11.55
N THR A 271 29.62 32.83 10.51
CA THR A 271 28.94 32.41 9.28
C THR A 271 28.30 31.03 9.44
N HIS A 272 27.45 30.62 8.50
CA HIS A 272 26.85 29.28 8.50
C HIS A 272 27.93 28.19 8.39
N GLU A 273 28.95 28.41 7.55
CA GLU A 273 30.03 27.45 7.31
C GLU A 273 30.95 27.33 8.53
N GLU A 274 31.31 28.44 9.18
CA GLU A 274 32.15 28.44 10.38
C GLU A 274 31.43 27.80 11.58
N LEU A 275 30.11 27.98 11.69
CA LEU A 275 29.34 27.47 12.82
C LEU A 275 29.08 25.96 12.72
N GLY A 276 28.82 25.45 11.51
CA GLY A 276 28.35 24.07 11.33
C GLY A 276 28.47 23.55 9.90
N GLY A 277 29.51 23.97 9.18
CA GLY A 277 29.79 23.50 7.82
C GLY A 277 30.28 22.05 7.75
N GLY A 278 30.34 21.54 6.52
CA GLY A 278 30.73 20.14 6.25
C GLY A 278 32.13 19.79 6.76
N LEU A 279 33.11 20.68 6.55
CA LEU A 279 34.49 20.46 6.98
C LEU A 279 34.60 20.37 8.51
N LEU A 280 33.92 21.26 9.24
CA LEU A 280 33.89 21.26 10.71
C LEU A 280 33.31 19.94 11.24
N HIS A 281 32.21 19.48 10.67
CA HIS A 281 31.56 18.25 11.14
C HIS A 281 32.33 16.98 10.80
N SER A 282 33.06 16.98 9.68
CA SER A 282 33.81 15.80 9.22
C SER A 282 35.24 15.72 9.79
N THR A 283 35.81 16.81 10.28
CA THR A 283 37.22 16.84 10.73
C THR A 283 37.44 17.26 12.17
N VAL A 284 36.49 17.96 12.80
CA VAL A 284 36.63 18.48 14.16
C VAL A 284 35.64 17.82 15.11
N SER A 285 34.33 17.96 14.86
CA SER A 285 33.31 17.50 15.81
C SER A 285 32.94 16.02 15.68
N GLY A 286 33.11 15.42 14.49
CA GLY A 286 32.73 14.03 14.21
C GLY A 286 31.23 13.79 14.15
N VAL A 287 30.42 14.83 13.90
CA VAL A 287 28.96 14.68 13.70
C VAL A 287 28.64 14.00 12.37
N THR A 288 29.55 14.07 11.40
CA THR A 288 29.40 13.47 10.07
C THR A 288 30.60 12.60 9.74
N ASP A 289 30.37 11.48 9.06
CA ASP A 289 31.38 10.46 8.77
C ASP A 289 32.05 10.68 7.41
N TYR A 290 31.34 11.32 6.46
CA TYR A 290 31.85 11.54 5.12
C TYR A 290 31.57 12.96 4.61
N LEU A 291 32.61 13.58 4.05
CA LEU A 291 32.54 14.87 3.36
C LEU A 291 32.42 14.64 1.84
N ALA A 292 31.28 15.03 1.27
CA ALA A 292 31.04 15.02 -0.16
C ALA A 292 31.39 16.38 -0.78
N VAL A 293 31.74 16.40 -2.07
CA VAL A 293 32.11 17.65 -2.77
C VAL A 293 30.93 18.32 -3.45
N ASP A 294 29.89 17.55 -3.77
CA ASP A 294 28.63 17.98 -4.37
C ASP A 294 27.52 16.95 -4.09
N ASP A 295 26.32 17.23 -4.57
CA ASP A 295 25.16 16.34 -4.44
C ASP A 295 25.42 14.97 -5.08
N ALA A 296 26.04 14.92 -6.26
CA ALA A 296 26.25 13.67 -6.99
C ALA A 296 27.22 12.73 -6.24
N HIS A 297 28.32 13.26 -5.72
CA HIS A 297 29.26 12.51 -4.89
C HIS A 297 28.59 12.03 -3.60
N ALA A 298 27.74 12.86 -2.97
CA ALA A 298 27.02 12.47 -1.76
C ALA A 298 26.10 11.26 -1.99
N LEU A 299 25.43 11.20 -3.13
CA LEU A 299 24.58 10.06 -3.51
C LEU A 299 25.41 8.79 -3.78
N VAL A 300 26.61 8.92 -4.38
CA VAL A 300 27.53 7.78 -4.55
C VAL A 300 27.97 7.23 -3.19
N LEU A 301 28.28 8.10 -2.23
CA LEU A 301 28.63 7.69 -0.86
C LEU A 301 27.44 7.00 -0.16
N ALA A 302 26.22 7.51 -0.33
CA ALA A 302 25.02 6.87 0.22
C ALA A 302 24.80 5.46 -0.36
N ARG A 303 24.96 5.30 -1.69
CA ARG A 303 24.91 3.98 -2.36
C ARG A 303 25.97 3.03 -1.82
N ARG A 304 27.17 3.53 -1.53
CA ARG A 304 28.27 2.76 -0.94
C ARG A 304 27.93 2.30 0.48
N SER A 305 27.40 3.18 1.34
CA SER A 305 26.94 2.80 2.68
C SER A 305 25.90 1.67 2.62
N ILE A 306 24.92 1.76 1.71
CA ILE A 306 23.95 0.68 1.49
C ILE A 306 24.61 -0.63 1.04
N SER A 307 25.59 -0.58 0.12
CA SER A 307 26.29 -1.80 -0.32
C SER A 307 27.11 -2.48 0.78
N ASN A 308 27.47 -1.75 1.84
CA ASN A 308 28.27 -2.24 2.96
C ASN A 308 27.43 -2.82 4.11
N LEU A 309 26.09 -2.77 4.02
CA LEU A 309 25.20 -3.18 5.12
C LEU A 309 25.24 -4.67 5.48
N ASN A 310 25.83 -5.52 4.62
CA ASN A 310 25.66 -6.97 4.70
C ASN A 310 24.17 -7.36 4.82
N TRP A 311 23.33 -6.68 4.04
CA TRP A 311 21.88 -6.79 4.15
C TRP A 311 21.41 -8.18 3.66
N PRO A 312 20.57 -8.90 4.42
CA PRO A 312 20.18 -10.25 4.05
C PRO A 312 19.36 -10.26 2.75
N ALA A 313 19.78 -11.07 1.79
CA ALA A 313 18.98 -11.40 0.62
C ALA A 313 18.01 -12.55 0.98
N LYS A 314 16.80 -12.23 1.44
CA LYS A 314 15.74 -13.24 1.57
C LYS A 314 15.04 -13.39 0.23
N GLU A 315 15.34 -14.47 -0.49
CA GLU A 315 14.53 -14.90 -1.63
C GLU A 315 13.18 -15.38 -1.09
N SER A 316 12.12 -14.57 -1.26
CA SER A 316 10.76 -15.06 -1.07
C SER A 316 10.53 -16.22 -2.05
N LYS A 317 10.00 -17.35 -1.57
CA LYS A 317 9.57 -18.47 -2.42
C LYS A 317 8.35 -18.05 -3.25
N ILE A 318 8.58 -17.29 -4.31
CA ILE A 318 7.54 -16.88 -5.25
C ILE A 318 7.28 -18.00 -6.26
N LYS A 319 6.01 -18.18 -6.62
CA LYS A 319 5.62 -19.02 -7.76
C LYS A 319 6.03 -18.31 -9.06
N GLU A 320 6.13 -19.06 -10.15
CA GLU A 320 6.23 -18.48 -11.50
C GLU A 320 5.11 -17.45 -11.71
N VAL A 321 5.51 -16.25 -12.12
CA VAL A 321 4.60 -15.13 -12.36
C VAL A 321 3.81 -15.42 -13.64
N LYS A 322 2.50 -15.38 -13.53
CA LYS A 322 1.59 -15.36 -14.69
C LYS A 322 0.85 -14.05 -14.71
N GLU A 323 0.74 -13.42 -15.88
CA GLU A 323 -0.17 -12.28 -16.02
C GLU A 323 -1.63 -12.71 -15.85
N PRO A 324 -2.53 -11.80 -15.43
CA PRO A 324 -3.97 -12.06 -15.43
C PRO A 324 -4.45 -12.35 -16.87
N ILE A 325 -5.50 -13.15 -17.00
CA ILE A 325 -6.10 -13.46 -18.31
C ILE A 325 -6.78 -12.23 -18.91
N TYR A 326 -7.33 -11.37 -18.07
CA TYR A 326 -8.05 -10.15 -18.46
C TYR A 326 -7.18 -8.91 -18.25
N ASP A 327 -7.32 -7.92 -19.13
CA ASP A 327 -6.51 -6.70 -19.09
C ASP A 327 -6.84 -5.86 -17.83
N PRO A 328 -5.87 -5.50 -16.98
CA PRO A 328 -6.07 -4.60 -15.85
C PRO A 328 -6.71 -3.26 -16.21
N LYS A 329 -6.56 -2.78 -17.45
CA LYS A 329 -7.21 -1.55 -17.94
C LYS A 329 -8.73 -1.62 -17.96
N GLU A 330 -9.30 -2.82 -18.00
CA GLU A 330 -10.75 -3.01 -17.97
C GLU A 330 -11.37 -2.61 -16.62
N LEU A 331 -10.58 -2.45 -15.57
CA LEU A 331 -11.05 -2.05 -14.23
C LEU A 331 -11.80 -0.71 -14.25
N ASP A 332 -11.41 0.22 -15.13
CA ASP A 332 -12.06 1.51 -15.29
C ASP A 332 -13.52 1.36 -15.72
N GLY A 333 -13.79 0.45 -16.67
CA GLY A 333 -15.14 0.15 -17.16
C GLY A 333 -15.97 -0.72 -16.22
N ILE A 334 -15.33 -1.40 -15.26
CA ILE A 334 -15.99 -2.29 -14.31
C ILE A 334 -16.55 -1.52 -13.11
N MET A 335 -15.73 -0.70 -12.45
CA MET A 335 -16.15 -0.03 -11.22
C MET A 335 -16.88 1.30 -11.47
N GLY A 336 -16.44 2.09 -12.46
CA GLY A 336 -16.99 3.42 -12.72
C GLY A 336 -16.97 4.35 -11.49
N THR A 337 -17.78 5.41 -11.53
CA THR A 337 -17.85 6.43 -10.47
C THR A 337 -19.12 6.37 -9.63
N ASN A 338 -20.15 5.66 -10.09
CA ASN A 338 -21.41 5.50 -9.38
C ASN A 338 -21.34 4.33 -8.38
N LEU A 339 -20.93 4.63 -7.15
CA LEU A 339 -20.77 3.65 -6.06
C LEU A 339 -22.07 2.99 -5.58
N ARG A 340 -23.24 3.36 -6.12
CA ARG A 340 -24.51 2.68 -5.83
C ARG A 340 -24.73 1.43 -6.69
N VAL A 341 -24.03 1.33 -7.82
CA VAL A 341 -24.11 0.16 -8.69
C VAL A 341 -23.29 -0.95 -8.06
N GLN A 342 -23.93 -2.10 -7.81
CA GLN A 342 -23.24 -3.27 -7.30
C GLN A 342 -22.40 -3.88 -8.42
N VAL A 343 -21.14 -4.14 -8.11
CA VAL A 343 -20.18 -4.79 -9.00
C VAL A 343 -19.74 -6.08 -8.33
N ASP A 344 -19.68 -7.18 -9.08
CA ASP A 344 -19.07 -8.41 -8.56
C ASP A 344 -17.58 -8.20 -8.40
N VAL A 345 -17.11 -8.18 -7.16
CA VAL A 345 -15.70 -7.93 -6.85
C VAL A 345 -14.76 -9.00 -7.42
N ARG A 346 -15.28 -10.17 -7.81
CA ARG A 346 -14.50 -11.18 -8.55
C ARG A 346 -13.97 -10.66 -9.87
N GLU A 347 -14.67 -9.72 -10.52
CA GLU A 347 -14.20 -9.09 -11.75
C GLU A 347 -12.96 -8.22 -11.50
N VAL A 348 -12.84 -7.61 -10.32
CA VAL A 348 -11.62 -6.91 -9.90
C VAL A 348 -10.50 -7.91 -9.59
N ILE A 349 -10.81 -8.96 -8.82
CA ILE A 349 -9.84 -10.01 -8.45
C ILE A 349 -9.23 -10.64 -9.71
N ALA A 350 -10.05 -10.96 -10.71
CA ALA A 350 -9.63 -11.58 -11.96
C ALA A 350 -8.58 -10.77 -12.74
N ARG A 351 -8.51 -9.45 -12.53
CA ARG A 351 -7.59 -8.53 -13.22
C ARG A 351 -6.34 -8.17 -12.41
N ILE A 352 -6.25 -8.62 -11.16
CA ILE A 352 -5.09 -8.35 -10.30
C ILE A 352 -4.30 -9.59 -9.92
N VAL A 353 -4.92 -10.78 -9.95
CA VAL A 353 -4.26 -12.04 -9.56
C VAL A 353 -3.66 -12.79 -10.75
N ASP A 354 -2.62 -13.56 -10.49
CA ASP A 354 -1.88 -14.33 -11.48
C ASP A 354 -2.78 -15.35 -12.19
N GLY A 355 -2.79 -15.34 -13.52
CA GLY A 355 -3.61 -16.23 -14.34
C GLY A 355 -5.12 -16.12 -14.09
N SER A 356 -5.58 -15.05 -13.43
CA SER A 356 -6.96 -14.93 -12.94
C SER A 356 -7.41 -16.13 -12.08
N GLU A 357 -6.46 -16.80 -11.42
CA GLU A 357 -6.66 -17.98 -10.57
C GLU A 357 -7.02 -17.54 -9.13
N PHE A 358 -8.25 -17.83 -8.68
CA PHE A 358 -8.75 -17.53 -7.35
C PHE A 358 -9.48 -18.74 -6.73
N SER A 359 -8.88 -19.31 -5.69
CA SER A 359 -9.50 -20.42 -4.93
C SER A 359 -10.43 -19.86 -3.85
N GLU A 360 -11.70 -19.66 -4.20
CA GLU A 360 -12.69 -19.06 -3.32
C GLU A 360 -13.02 -19.94 -2.09
N PHE A 361 -12.95 -19.35 -0.90
CA PHE A 361 -13.31 -19.97 0.37
C PHE A 361 -14.75 -19.64 0.74
N LYS A 362 -15.51 -20.66 1.17
CA LYS A 362 -16.93 -20.50 1.57
C LYS A 362 -17.76 -19.73 0.53
N ALA A 363 -17.64 -20.11 -0.75
CA ALA A 363 -18.32 -19.40 -1.85
C ALA A 363 -19.84 -19.28 -1.65
N GLY A 364 -20.50 -20.30 -1.09
CA GLY A 364 -21.94 -20.31 -0.81
C GLY A 364 -22.39 -19.75 0.54
N TYR A 365 -21.50 -19.19 1.36
CA TYR A 365 -21.84 -18.68 2.71
C TYR A 365 -21.32 -17.25 2.90
N GLY A 366 -22.14 -16.35 3.44
CA GLY A 366 -21.75 -14.95 3.64
C GLY A 366 -21.30 -14.27 2.34
N THR A 367 -22.09 -14.41 1.26
CA THR A 367 -21.73 -14.07 -0.13
C THR A 367 -21.46 -12.58 -0.38
N THR A 368 -21.81 -11.71 0.55
CA THR A 368 -21.47 -10.27 0.52
C THR A 368 -20.03 -9.98 0.93
N MET A 369 -19.27 -11.00 1.36
CA MET A 369 -17.83 -10.96 1.53
C MET A 369 -17.19 -12.13 0.78
N VAL A 370 -16.41 -11.81 -0.25
CA VAL A 370 -15.65 -12.78 -1.03
C VAL A 370 -14.31 -12.98 -0.32
N THR A 371 -13.94 -14.23 -0.07
CA THR A 371 -12.63 -14.58 0.49
C THR A 371 -12.03 -15.74 -0.27
N GLY A 372 -10.71 -15.79 -0.36
CA GLY A 372 -10.05 -16.87 -1.10
C GLY A 372 -8.57 -16.63 -1.28
N PHE A 373 -7.88 -17.63 -1.82
CA PHE A 373 -6.44 -17.61 -2.00
C PHE A 373 -6.07 -17.37 -3.47
N ALA A 374 -5.02 -16.60 -3.69
CA ALA A 374 -4.48 -16.33 -5.03
C ALA A 374 -2.95 -16.14 -4.98
N HIS A 375 -2.37 -15.79 -6.12
CA HIS A 375 -1.03 -15.22 -6.19
C HIS A 375 -1.08 -13.85 -6.87
N ILE A 376 -0.23 -12.92 -6.43
CA ILE A 376 -0.02 -11.63 -7.10
C ILE A 376 1.48 -11.50 -7.31
N HIS A 377 1.92 -11.47 -8.56
CA HIS A 377 3.33 -11.44 -8.94
C HIS A 377 4.13 -12.56 -8.27
N GLY A 378 3.57 -13.77 -8.25
CA GLY A 378 4.15 -14.97 -7.64
C GLY A 378 4.00 -15.07 -6.12
N TYR A 379 3.64 -13.99 -5.42
CA TYR A 379 3.43 -14.02 -3.96
C TYR A 379 2.08 -14.61 -3.62
N LYS A 380 2.05 -15.61 -2.73
CA LYS A 380 0.81 -16.17 -2.19
C LYS A 380 0.09 -15.14 -1.32
N VAL A 381 -1.20 -14.91 -1.56
CA VAL A 381 -2.03 -13.99 -0.78
C VAL A 381 -3.38 -14.60 -0.43
N GLY A 382 -3.96 -14.15 0.68
CA GLY A 382 -5.36 -14.31 1.01
C GLY A 382 -6.11 -13.00 0.75
N ILE A 383 -7.20 -13.03 -0.01
CA ILE A 383 -7.98 -11.85 -0.34
C ILE A 383 -9.26 -11.84 0.49
N VAL A 384 -9.62 -10.68 1.04
CA VAL A 384 -10.91 -10.38 1.69
C VAL A 384 -11.52 -9.18 1.00
N ALA A 385 -12.63 -9.37 0.29
CA ALA A 385 -13.19 -8.37 -0.60
C ALA A 385 -14.69 -8.19 -0.37
N ASN A 386 -15.16 -6.94 -0.33
CA ASN A 386 -16.58 -6.67 -0.19
C ASN A 386 -17.32 -6.90 -1.52
N ASN A 387 -18.49 -7.53 -1.42
CA ASN A 387 -19.42 -7.73 -2.52
C ASN A 387 -20.84 -7.30 -2.13
N GLY A 388 -20.93 -6.33 -1.21
CA GLY A 388 -22.17 -5.84 -0.59
C GLY A 388 -22.00 -5.46 0.88
N ILE A 389 -23.13 -5.27 1.57
CA ILE A 389 -23.22 -4.96 3.00
C ILE A 389 -22.71 -6.14 3.84
N ILE A 390 -22.09 -5.89 5.00
CA ILE A 390 -21.60 -6.96 5.88
C ILE A 390 -22.76 -7.51 6.75
N PHE A 391 -23.13 -8.77 6.52
CA PHE A 391 -24.01 -9.56 7.38
C PHE A 391 -23.21 -10.37 8.43
N SER A 392 -23.90 -10.96 9.40
CA SER A 392 -23.28 -11.80 10.45
C SER A 392 -22.45 -12.93 9.86
N GLU A 393 -22.98 -13.61 8.84
CA GLU A 393 -22.35 -14.71 8.13
C GLU A 393 -21.07 -14.26 7.42
N ALA A 394 -21.10 -13.08 6.80
CA ALA A 394 -19.95 -12.49 6.15
C ALA A 394 -18.84 -12.15 7.16
N ALA A 395 -19.20 -11.57 8.31
CA ALA A 395 -18.24 -11.28 9.38
C ALA A 395 -17.60 -12.55 9.97
N LEU A 396 -18.40 -13.60 10.21
CA LEU A 396 -17.90 -14.91 10.66
C LEU A 396 -17.01 -15.59 9.61
N LYS A 397 -17.36 -15.49 8.33
CA LYS A 397 -16.54 -15.97 7.21
C LYS A 397 -15.20 -15.25 7.16
N GLY A 398 -15.20 -13.93 7.24
CA GLY A 398 -14.00 -13.10 7.23
C GLY A 398 -13.07 -13.41 8.40
N ALA A 399 -13.61 -13.52 9.62
CA ALA A 399 -12.82 -13.84 10.80
C ALA A 399 -12.10 -15.19 10.65
N HIS A 400 -12.84 -16.25 10.29
CA HIS A 400 -12.27 -17.58 10.06
C HIS A 400 -11.23 -17.55 8.93
N PHE A 401 -11.49 -16.85 7.83
CA PHE A 401 -10.52 -16.78 6.74
C PHE A 401 -9.20 -16.09 7.14
N ILE A 402 -9.29 -15.04 7.96
CA ILE A 402 -8.12 -14.36 8.52
C ILE A 402 -7.34 -15.30 9.44
N GLU A 403 -8.01 -16.09 10.27
CA GLU A 403 -7.37 -17.12 11.11
C GLU A 403 -6.58 -18.13 10.26
N LEU A 404 -7.14 -18.58 9.14
CA LEU A 404 -6.44 -19.49 8.22
C LEU A 404 -5.19 -18.84 7.61
N CYS A 405 -5.28 -17.57 7.19
CA CYS A 405 -4.14 -16.85 6.63
C CYS A 405 -3.05 -16.63 7.68
N ALA A 406 -3.43 -16.22 8.89
CA ALA A 406 -2.52 -16.04 10.01
C ALA A 406 -1.81 -17.36 10.39
N GLN A 407 -2.55 -18.46 10.47
CA GLN A 407 -1.98 -19.78 10.78
C GLN A 407 -0.97 -20.25 9.73
N ARG A 408 -1.18 -19.89 8.46
CA ARG A 408 -0.35 -20.30 7.32
C ARG A 408 0.72 -19.29 6.94
N ASN A 409 0.84 -18.19 7.70
CA ASN A 409 1.71 -17.05 7.40
C ASN A 409 1.50 -16.50 5.97
N ILE A 410 0.24 -16.36 5.56
CA ILE A 410 -0.14 -15.83 4.24
C ILE A 410 -0.54 -14.35 4.39
N PRO A 411 0.10 -13.42 3.66
CA PRO A 411 -0.31 -12.03 3.61
C PRO A 411 -1.77 -11.83 3.21
N LEU A 412 -2.40 -10.80 3.77
CA LEU A 412 -3.80 -10.47 3.51
C LEU A 412 -3.93 -9.23 2.63
N VAL A 413 -4.81 -9.29 1.64
CA VAL A 413 -5.20 -8.16 0.79
C VAL A 413 -6.68 -7.87 0.98
N PHE A 414 -7.01 -6.65 1.40
CA PHE A 414 -8.37 -6.18 1.61
C PHE A 414 -8.79 -5.28 0.45
N LEU A 415 -9.91 -5.61 -0.20
CA LEU A 415 -10.53 -4.77 -1.23
C LEU A 415 -11.80 -4.16 -0.66
N GLN A 416 -11.72 -2.87 -0.31
CA GLN A 416 -12.83 -2.16 0.35
C GLN A 416 -13.81 -1.59 -0.67
N ASN A 417 -15.06 -2.07 -0.57
CA ASN A 417 -16.22 -1.46 -1.19
C ASN A 417 -17.45 -1.71 -0.29
N VAL A 418 -17.45 -1.04 0.86
CA VAL A 418 -18.36 -1.31 1.97
C VAL A 418 -19.10 -0.04 2.41
N THR A 419 -20.42 -0.16 2.45
CA THR A 419 -21.33 0.89 2.94
C THR A 419 -21.69 0.74 4.42
N GLY A 420 -21.38 -0.41 5.02
CA GLY A 420 -21.55 -0.67 6.44
C GLY A 420 -21.93 -2.12 6.76
N PHE A 421 -22.44 -2.32 7.97
CA PHE A 421 -23.06 -3.56 8.42
C PHE A 421 -24.58 -3.51 8.22
N MET A 422 -25.22 -4.69 8.15
CA MET A 422 -26.67 -4.76 8.14
C MET A 422 -27.25 -4.20 9.43
N VAL A 423 -28.33 -3.41 9.32
CA VAL A 423 -29.03 -2.79 10.44
C VAL A 423 -30.43 -3.38 10.61
N GLY A 424 -31.02 -3.21 11.79
CA GLY A 424 -32.39 -3.62 12.08
C GLY A 424 -32.50 -4.60 13.25
N ARG A 425 -33.71 -4.75 13.78
CA ARG A 425 -33.98 -5.54 15.00
C ARG A 425 -33.47 -6.98 14.90
N ASP A 426 -33.70 -7.63 13.76
CA ASP A 426 -33.33 -9.04 13.56
C ASP A 426 -31.81 -9.20 13.43
N ALA A 427 -31.12 -8.25 12.80
CA ALA A 427 -29.66 -8.25 12.73
C ALA A 427 -29.04 -8.10 14.13
N GLU A 428 -29.56 -7.18 14.93
CA GLU A 428 -29.12 -6.97 16.31
C GLU A 428 -29.41 -8.19 17.20
N ALA A 429 -30.63 -8.71 17.17
CA ALA A 429 -31.01 -9.91 17.92
C ALA A 429 -30.21 -11.15 17.48
N GLY A 430 -29.88 -11.25 16.19
CA GLY A 430 -28.99 -12.27 15.62
C GLY A 430 -27.51 -12.09 15.96
N GLY A 431 -27.14 -11.02 16.66
CA GLY A 431 -25.79 -10.79 17.17
C GLY A 431 -24.82 -10.19 16.15
N ILE A 432 -25.30 -9.35 15.22
CA ILE A 432 -24.45 -8.66 14.23
C ILE A 432 -23.25 -7.96 14.88
N ALA A 433 -23.46 -7.32 16.04
CA ALA A 433 -22.41 -6.66 16.80
C ALA A 433 -21.30 -7.63 17.27
N LYS A 434 -21.66 -8.77 17.86
CA LYS A 434 -20.65 -9.76 18.32
C LYS A 434 -19.96 -10.47 17.16
N ASN A 435 -20.65 -10.66 16.04
CA ASN A 435 -20.08 -11.28 14.85
C ASN A 435 -19.14 -10.32 14.11
N GLY A 436 -19.51 -9.05 13.97
CA GLY A 436 -18.62 -7.99 13.52
C GLY A 436 -17.40 -7.82 14.43
N ALA A 437 -17.56 -7.93 15.75
CA ALA A 437 -16.45 -7.89 16.69
C ALA A 437 -15.44 -9.03 16.49
N LYS A 438 -15.87 -10.22 16.07
CA LYS A 438 -14.95 -11.31 15.70
C LYS A 438 -14.11 -10.94 14.50
N LEU A 439 -14.71 -10.38 13.44
CA LEU A 439 -13.96 -9.89 12.27
C LEU A 439 -12.91 -8.85 12.68
N VAL A 440 -13.32 -7.83 13.43
CA VAL A 440 -12.41 -6.77 13.89
C VAL A 440 -11.29 -7.33 14.77
N THR A 441 -11.59 -8.28 15.67
CA THR A 441 -10.57 -8.95 16.49
C THR A 441 -9.56 -9.68 15.62
N ALA A 442 -10.02 -10.41 14.60
CA ALA A 442 -9.15 -11.13 13.69
C ALA A 442 -8.24 -10.16 12.90
N VAL A 443 -8.81 -9.08 12.35
CA VAL A 443 -8.06 -8.04 11.61
C VAL A 443 -7.00 -7.39 12.49
N SER A 444 -7.37 -6.99 13.72
CA SER A 444 -6.48 -6.28 14.63
C SER A 444 -5.31 -7.14 15.10
N CYS A 445 -5.53 -8.43 15.35
CA CYS A 445 -4.51 -9.31 15.92
C CYS A 445 -3.65 -10.05 14.89
N ALA A 446 -4.06 -10.11 13.62
CA ALA A 446 -3.28 -10.77 12.58
C ALA A 446 -1.95 -10.03 12.34
N GLU A 447 -0.83 -10.74 12.54
CA GLU A 447 0.55 -10.24 12.41
C GLU A 447 1.15 -10.44 11.00
N VAL A 448 0.48 -11.23 10.15
CA VAL A 448 0.85 -11.33 8.73
C VAL A 448 0.76 -9.95 8.06
N PRO A 449 1.56 -9.66 7.02
CA PRO A 449 1.43 -8.41 6.30
C PRO A 449 0.02 -8.21 5.74
N LYS A 450 -0.57 -7.05 6.03
CA LYS A 450 -1.92 -6.67 5.58
C LYS A 450 -1.81 -5.48 4.62
N PHE A 451 -2.49 -5.57 3.48
CA PHE A 451 -2.57 -4.53 2.46
C PHE A 451 -4.03 -4.18 2.22
N THR A 452 -4.32 -2.90 2.01
CA THR A 452 -5.70 -2.44 1.78
C THR A 452 -5.76 -1.60 0.51
N VAL A 453 -6.75 -1.85 -0.35
CA VAL A 453 -7.08 -1.01 -1.50
C VAL A 453 -8.55 -0.64 -1.38
N VAL A 454 -8.84 0.66 -1.28
CA VAL A 454 -10.21 1.17 -1.32
C VAL A 454 -10.59 1.37 -2.77
N ILE A 455 -11.44 0.48 -3.29
CA ILE A 455 -11.85 0.43 -4.70
C ILE A 455 -13.21 1.09 -4.94
N GLY A 456 -13.91 1.47 -3.86
CA GLY A 456 -15.22 2.12 -3.89
C GLY A 456 -15.53 2.82 -2.57
N ALA A 457 -16.64 2.45 -1.93
CA ALA A 457 -17.02 3.03 -0.65
C ALA A 457 -16.21 2.45 0.53
N SER A 458 -15.87 3.28 1.50
CA SER A 458 -15.33 2.89 2.81
C SER A 458 -16.05 3.67 3.90
N TYR A 459 -17.21 3.16 4.35
CA TYR A 459 -18.04 3.83 5.34
C TYR A 459 -18.13 3.12 6.68
N GLY A 460 -18.11 3.94 7.74
CA GLY A 460 -18.43 3.55 9.12
C GLY A 460 -17.69 2.30 9.60
N ALA A 461 -18.40 1.42 10.30
CA ALA A 461 -17.82 0.19 10.84
C ALA A 461 -17.28 -0.77 9.76
N GLY A 462 -17.72 -0.63 8.51
CA GLY A 462 -17.17 -1.39 7.39
C GLY A 462 -15.68 -1.12 7.17
N ASN A 463 -15.25 0.14 7.31
CA ASN A 463 -13.83 0.52 7.26
C ASN A 463 -13.01 -0.27 8.30
N TYR A 464 -13.58 -0.48 9.48
CA TYR A 464 -12.92 -1.16 10.59
C TYR A 464 -12.72 -2.64 10.32
N GLY A 465 -13.80 -3.32 9.95
CA GLY A 465 -13.77 -4.76 9.66
C GLY A 465 -12.94 -5.13 8.42
N MET A 466 -12.63 -4.16 7.56
CA MET A 466 -11.90 -4.38 6.31
C MET A 466 -10.47 -3.81 6.34
N ASN A 467 -9.88 -3.66 7.52
CA ASN A 467 -8.49 -3.21 7.69
C ASN A 467 -8.23 -1.77 7.20
N GLY A 468 -9.07 -0.83 7.65
CA GLY A 468 -8.85 0.61 7.44
C GLY A 468 -7.60 1.14 8.15
N ARG A 469 -7.35 2.45 8.04
CA ARG A 469 -6.09 3.11 8.45
C ARG A 469 -5.64 2.81 9.89
N ALA A 470 -6.58 2.59 10.80
CA ALA A 470 -6.30 2.34 12.22
C ALA A 470 -5.84 0.89 12.54
N TYR A 471 -5.85 -0.03 11.58
CA TYR A 471 -5.73 -1.48 11.83
C TYR A 471 -4.38 -2.08 11.41
N GLY A 472 -3.37 -1.24 11.19
CA GLY A 472 -2.00 -1.68 10.92
C GLY A 472 -1.81 -2.30 9.54
N ALA A 473 -2.45 -1.72 8.52
CA ALA A 473 -2.11 -2.03 7.13
C ALA A 473 -0.67 -1.56 6.85
N ARG A 474 0.17 -2.45 6.30
CA ARG A 474 1.52 -2.09 5.84
C ARG A 474 1.44 -0.98 4.81
N PHE A 475 0.46 -1.09 3.92
CA PHE A 475 0.09 -0.06 2.96
C PHE A 475 -1.43 -0.02 2.79
N LEU A 476 -1.96 1.19 2.62
CA LEU A 476 -3.35 1.44 2.27
C LEU A 476 -3.40 2.40 1.09
N TRP A 477 -4.02 2.00 -0.01
CA TRP A 477 -4.24 2.86 -1.18
C TRP A 477 -5.72 3.10 -1.44
N MET A 478 -6.00 4.15 -2.20
CA MET A 478 -7.35 4.46 -2.68
C MET A 478 -7.37 4.58 -4.20
N TRP A 479 -8.49 4.21 -4.81
CA TRP A 479 -8.75 4.54 -6.21
C TRP A 479 -9.32 5.97 -6.35
N PRO A 480 -9.29 6.57 -7.55
CA PRO A 480 -9.74 7.95 -7.74
C PRO A 480 -11.25 8.13 -7.50
N ASN A 481 -12.05 7.08 -7.75
CA ASN A 481 -13.49 7.06 -7.49
C ASN A 481 -13.86 6.77 -6.02
N ALA A 482 -12.89 6.36 -5.20
CA ALA A 482 -13.15 5.88 -3.86
C ALA A 482 -13.63 7.01 -2.94
N LYS A 483 -14.52 6.67 -2.00
CA LYS A 483 -15.06 7.59 -1.01
C LYS A 483 -14.90 7.03 0.40
N ILE A 484 -14.46 7.87 1.33
CA ILE A 484 -14.25 7.48 2.73
C ILE A 484 -14.91 8.47 3.69
N ALA A 485 -15.77 7.97 4.57
CA ALA A 485 -16.48 8.81 5.55
C ALA A 485 -17.01 7.98 6.71
N VAL A 486 -17.50 8.66 7.76
CA VAL A 486 -18.21 7.99 8.86
C VAL A 486 -19.50 7.31 8.40
N MET A 487 -20.19 7.91 7.42
CA MET A 487 -21.33 7.35 6.70
C MET A 487 -21.55 8.13 5.40
N GLY A 488 -22.38 7.62 4.49
CA GLY A 488 -22.65 8.32 3.22
C GLY A 488 -23.34 9.67 3.45
N ALA A 489 -23.06 10.65 2.58
CA ALA A 489 -23.55 12.03 2.71
C ALA A 489 -25.09 12.09 2.88
N GLU A 490 -25.83 11.34 2.07
CA GLU A 490 -27.29 11.30 2.14
C GLU A 490 -27.80 10.75 3.46
N GLN A 491 -27.15 9.72 4.00
CA GLN A 491 -27.53 9.11 5.27
C GLN A 491 -27.28 10.09 6.42
N LEU A 492 -26.11 10.73 6.45
CA LEU A 492 -25.76 11.67 7.52
C LEU A 492 -26.66 12.90 7.51
N SER A 493 -26.89 13.51 6.34
CA SER A 493 -27.81 14.64 6.21
C SER A 493 -29.24 14.27 6.64
N SER A 494 -29.73 13.09 6.26
CA SER A 494 -31.06 12.63 6.66
C SER A 494 -31.18 12.44 8.18
N VAL A 495 -30.16 11.85 8.81
CA VAL A 495 -30.12 11.68 10.28
C VAL A 495 -30.07 13.03 10.99
N MET A 496 -29.26 13.98 10.49
CA MET A 496 -29.14 15.30 11.09
C MET A 496 -30.43 16.12 11.00
N LYS A 497 -31.16 15.97 9.89
CA LYS A 497 -32.52 16.49 9.75
C LYS A 497 -33.48 15.89 10.78
N MET A 498 -33.46 14.57 10.97
CA MET A 498 -34.34 13.88 11.94
C MET A 498 -34.10 14.30 13.40
N VAL A 499 -32.86 14.67 13.77
CA VAL A 499 -32.55 15.14 15.13
C VAL A 499 -32.60 16.66 15.30
N GLY A 500 -33.19 17.38 14.33
CA GLY A 500 -33.44 18.82 14.42
C GLY A 500 -32.22 19.71 14.19
N LYS A 501 -31.17 19.20 13.54
CA LYS A 501 -29.94 19.94 13.19
C LYS A 501 -29.75 19.98 11.67
N GLU A 502 -30.75 20.48 10.96
CA GLU A 502 -30.67 20.60 9.49
C GLU A 502 -29.63 21.67 9.11
N ASP A 503 -28.62 21.25 8.35
CA ASP A 503 -27.62 22.10 7.71
C ASP A 503 -27.72 21.82 6.20
N PRO A 504 -28.25 22.76 5.39
CA PRO A 504 -28.41 22.58 3.95
C PRO A 504 -27.10 22.28 3.21
N GLU A 505 -25.97 22.75 3.73
CA GLU A 505 -24.64 22.59 3.12
C GLU A 505 -23.93 21.30 3.57
N LEU A 506 -24.49 20.59 4.56
CA LEU A 506 -23.85 19.42 5.15
C LEU A 506 -23.59 18.31 4.12
N ARG A 507 -24.55 18.08 3.22
CA ARG A 507 -24.42 17.05 2.18
C ARG A 507 -23.17 17.29 1.33
N ASP A 508 -23.05 18.51 0.80
CA ASP A 508 -21.97 18.89 -0.11
C ASP A 508 -20.63 18.93 0.63
N ARG A 509 -20.63 19.34 1.90
CA ARG A 509 -19.45 19.30 2.77
C ARG A 509 -18.95 17.85 2.94
N ILE A 510 -19.83 16.90 3.26
CA ILE A 510 -19.45 15.49 3.40
C ILE A 510 -18.97 14.89 2.07
N GLU A 511 -19.62 15.24 0.96
CA GLU A 511 -19.22 14.78 -0.37
C GLU A 511 -17.79 15.23 -0.72
N ALA A 512 -17.44 16.49 -0.39
CA ALA A 512 -16.10 17.02 -0.56
C ALA A 512 -15.08 16.40 0.42
N GLU A 513 -15.45 16.21 1.69
CA GLU A 513 -14.58 15.63 2.72
C GLU A 513 -14.36 14.13 2.53
N SER A 514 -15.25 13.46 1.79
CA SER A 514 -15.14 12.02 1.51
C SER A 514 -14.31 11.68 0.28
N ASP A 515 -13.92 12.67 -0.50
CA ASP A 515 -13.15 12.50 -1.75
C ASP A 515 -11.76 11.90 -1.50
N ALA A 516 -11.29 11.05 -2.42
CA ALA A 516 -9.96 10.45 -2.36
C ALA A 516 -8.83 11.51 -2.28
N LYS A 517 -8.97 12.65 -2.98
CA LYS A 517 -7.99 13.75 -2.92
C LYS A 517 -7.96 14.39 -1.53
N PHE A 518 -9.11 14.54 -0.89
CA PHE A 518 -9.23 15.09 0.46
C PHE A 518 -8.59 14.17 1.51
N ALA A 519 -8.82 12.87 1.39
CA ALA A 519 -8.24 11.83 2.24
C ALA A 519 -6.72 11.75 2.10
N SER A 520 -6.22 11.71 0.86
CA SER A 520 -4.79 11.57 0.57
C SER A 520 -3.99 12.82 0.93
N ALA A 521 -4.60 14.01 0.82
CA ALA A 521 -4.02 15.25 1.35
C ALA A 521 -3.73 15.21 2.85
N ARG A 522 -4.44 14.35 3.60
CA ARG A 522 -4.35 14.16 5.05
C ARG A 522 -3.69 12.84 5.45
N ILE A 523 -3.20 12.06 4.48
CA ILE A 523 -2.47 10.79 4.71
C ILE A 523 -3.37 9.77 5.45
N TRP A 524 -4.65 9.73 5.09
CA TRP A 524 -5.55 8.63 5.48
C TRP A 524 -5.24 7.35 4.70
N ASP A 525 -4.62 7.53 3.54
CA ASP A 525 -4.00 6.54 2.66
C ASP A 525 -2.54 6.89 2.38
N ASP A 526 -1.83 5.96 1.75
CA ASP A 526 -0.45 6.06 1.31
C ASP A 526 -0.35 6.47 -0.17
N GLY A 527 -1.46 6.83 -0.80
CA GLY A 527 -1.53 7.31 -2.19
C GLY A 527 -2.85 6.93 -2.86
N VAL A 528 -3.29 7.82 -3.75
CA VAL A 528 -4.31 7.50 -4.75
C VAL A 528 -3.62 6.89 -5.97
N ILE A 529 -4.04 5.70 -6.36
CA ILE A 529 -3.46 4.95 -7.49
C ILE A 529 -4.50 4.75 -8.59
N LYS A 530 -4.04 4.59 -9.83
CA LYS A 530 -4.92 4.19 -10.93
C LYS A 530 -5.44 2.76 -10.69
N PRO A 531 -6.68 2.44 -11.07
CA PRO A 531 -7.19 1.08 -10.96
C PRO A 531 -6.27 0.04 -11.61
N GLU A 532 -5.79 0.31 -12.82
CA GLU A 532 -4.86 -0.55 -13.58
C GLU A 532 -3.51 -0.81 -12.88
N ASP A 533 -3.04 0.13 -12.05
CA ASP A 533 -1.76 0.04 -11.33
C ASP A 533 -1.84 -0.80 -10.04
N THR A 534 -3.04 -1.26 -9.66
CA THR A 534 -3.28 -1.97 -8.40
C THR A 534 -2.39 -3.21 -8.27
N ARG A 535 -2.28 -4.01 -9.33
CA ARG A 535 -1.46 -5.24 -9.36
C ARG A 535 0.01 -4.93 -9.09
N LYS A 536 0.58 -3.96 -9.83
CA LYS A 536 1.98 -3.54 -9.71
C LYS A 536 2.26 -2.96 -8.31
N THR A 537 1.37 -2.11 -7.82
CA THR A 537 1.48 -1.47 -6.51
C THR A 537 1.46 -2.50 -5.37
N LEU A 538 0.52 -3.45 -5.42
CA LEU A 538 0.49 -4.57 -4.47
C LEU A 538 1.76 -5.40 -4.52
N ALA A 539 2.29 -5.68 -5.72
CA ALA A 539 3.52 -6.44 -5.88
C ALA A 539 4.73 -5.74 -5.23
N MET A 540 4.87 -4.42 -5.43
CA MET A 540 5.93 -3.63 -4.78
C MET A 540 5.77 -3.61 -3.25
N GLY A 541 4.54 -3.48 -2.74
CA GLY A 541 4.27 -3.55 -1.30
C GLY A 541 4.57 -4.94 -0.70
N LEU A 542 4.19 -6.01 -1.41
CA LEU A 542 4.48 -7.39 -1.02
C LEU A 542 5.99 -7.65 -1.00
N GLN A 543 6.71 -7.17 -2.01
CA GLN A 543 8.16 -7.25 -2.06
C GLN A 543 8.81 -6.51 -0.90
N ALA A 544 8.35 -5.30 -0.57
CA ALA A 544 8.87 -4.55 0.58
C ALA A 544 8.60 -5.26 1.91
N ALA A 545 7.42 -5.88 2.09
CA ALA A 545 7.04 -6.52 3.34
C ALA A 545 7.64 -7.94 3.54
N LEU A 546 8.00 -8.62 2.45
CA LEU A 546 8.43 -10.02 2.45
C LEU A 546 9.89 -10.23 2.02
N GLY A 547 10.51 -9.22 1.43
CA GLY A 547 11.91 -9.23 1.03
C GLY A 547 12.86 -8.83 2.17
N GLY A 548 14.15 -9.03 1.94
CA GLY A 548 15.17 -8.56 2.88
C GLY A 548 15.07 -9.21 4.27
N ARG A 549 15.08 -8.39 5.32
CA ARG A 549 14.93 -8.85 6.70
C ARG A 549 13.45 -8.91 7.08
N VAL A 550 12.97 -10.07 7.50
CA VAL A 550 11.57 -10.25 7.92
C VAL A 550 11.52 -10.90 9.30
N ASP A 551 10.88 -10.24 10.25
CA ASP A 551 10.62 -10.79 11.58
C ASP A 551 9.38 -11.71 11.50
N GLU A 552 9.54 -12.99 11.83
CA GLU A 552 8.41 -13.90 11.98
C GLU A 552 7.74 -13.67 13.33
N LYS A 553 6.58 -13.03 13.33
CA LYS A 553 5.76 -12.81 14.53
C LYS A 553 4.57 -13.74 14.51
N PRO A 554 4.45 -14.69 15.45
CA PRO A 554 3.27 -15.54 15.52
C PRO A 554 2.05 -14.69 15.86
N THR A 555 0.95 -14.90 15.14
CA THR A 555 -0.32 -14.24 15.45
C THR A 555 -0.87 -14.78 16.78
N ARG A 556 -1.24 -13.87 17.68
CA ARG A 556 -1.95 -14.19 18.92
C ARG A 556 -3.26 -13.42 18.97
N PHE A 557 -4.37 -14.11 18.73
CA PHE A 557 -5.69 -13.50 18.80
C PHE A 557 -6.08 -13.13 20.24
N GLY A 558 -6.80 -12.00 20.36
CA GLY A 558 -7.54 -11.66 21.56
C GLY A 558 -8.75 -12.58 21.78
N VAL A 559 -9.50 -12.35 22.85
CA VAL A 559 -10.70 -13.15 23.15
C VAL A 559 -11.78 -12.89 22.11
N PHE A 560 -12.20 -13.93 21.40
CA PHE A 560 -13.38 -13.88 20.53
C PHE A 560 -14.67 -13.95 21.35
N ARG A 561 -15.57 -12.99 21.14
CA ARG A 561 -16.91 -13.00 21.74
C ARG A 561 -17.84 -13.92 20.94
N MET A 562 -18.06 -15.14 21.43
CA MET A 562 -18.83 -16.19 20.73
C MET A 562 -20.32 -15.91 20.61
#